data_AF-A0A660MA22-F1
#
_entry.id   AF-A0A660MA22-F1
#
_cell.length_a   1.000
_cell.length_b   1.000
_cell.length_c   1.000
_cell.angle_alpha   90.00
_cell.angle_beta   90.00
_cell.angle_gamma   90.00
#
_symmetry.space_group_name_H-M   'P 1'
#
loop_
_entity.id
_entity.type
_entity.pdbx_description
1 polymer ?
#
loop_
_entity_poly.entity_id
_entity_poly.type
_entity_poly.pdbx_seq_one_letter_code
_entity_poly.pdbx_strand_id
1 'polypeptide(L)'
;MKNIREKAKKIRDKVSKKPESHESQIAKITNTTLEEQRREILNKGKKFKYPVQYSKNRLVINALIIAGVILITGASLLWYQLYQAQNTSEFVYRFTTIFPFPVAKVDGEKALYSDYLMEYRANMQIANAKKDEIEGANNISALSTLNKSKAMKNAIANAYAQKKARELGISVSDKEISEAFDAQRKIQNTELTESALYKIAADNYSLSPSEYRRMFIELPLLRRKVTAQIDKTAESLKNDVSKYLS
;
A
#
# COMPACT_ATOMS: atom_id res chain seq x y z
N MET A 1 27.55 37.10 -21.84
CA MET A 1 28.32 36.85 -23.09
C MET A 1 29.85 36.68 -22.89
N LYS A 2 30.37 36.39 -21.69
CA LYS A 2 31.83 36.18 -21.45
C LYS A 2 32.32 34.74 -21.72
N ASN A 3 31.41 33.76 -21.80
CA ASN A 3 31.76 32.34 -21.81
C ASN A 3 32.12 31.76 -23.19
N ILE A 4 31.77 32.45 -24.28
CA ILE A 4 32.03 31.98 -25.65
C ILE A 4 33.46 32.36 -26.09
N ARG A 5 33.96 33.52 -25.66
CA ARG A 5 35.33 33.98 -25.95
C ARG A 5 36.40 33.10 -25.29
N GLU A 6 36.16 32.61 -24.07
CA GLU A 6 37.09 31.66 -23.42
C GLU A 6 37.16 30.30 -24.12
N LYS A 7 36.00 29.77 -24.54
CA LYS A 7 35.95 28.53 -25.33
C LYS A 7 36.66 28.69 -26.67
N ALA A 8 36.47 29.81 -27.35
CA ALA A 8 37.16 30.11 -28.61
C ALA A 8 38.68 30.24 -28.43
N LYS A 9 39.15 30.82 -27.32
CA LYS A 9 40.58 30.93 -26.99
C LYS A 9 41.20 29.55 -26.72
N LYS A 10 40.53 28.69 -25.95
CA LYS A 10 40.94 27.29 -25.70
C LYS A 10 41.00 26.43 -26.97
N ILE A 11 40.11 26.67 -27.93
CA ILE A 11 40.13 25.97 -29.23
C ILE A 11 41.29 26.49 -30.08
N ARG A 12 41.54 27.80 -30.10
CA ARG A 12 42.66 28.39 -30.84
C ARG A 12 44.02 27.93 -30.30
N ASP A 13 44.16 27.81 -28.98
CA ASP A 13 45.38 27.28 -28.34
C ASP A 13 45.57 25.78 -28.58
N LYS A 14 44.48 25.02 -28.80
CA LYS A 14 44.56 23.61 -29.22
C LYS A 14 44.92 23.42 -30.69
N VAL A 15 44.55 24.37 -31.55
CA VAL A 15 44.81 24.31 -33.01
C VAL A 15 46.19 24.89 -33.35
N SER A 16 46.74 25.77 -32.52
CA SER A 16 48.08 26.37 -32.69
C SER A 16 49.23 25.53 -32.12
N LYS A 17 49.05 24.21 -31.93
CA LYS A 17 50.18 23.32 -31.65
C LYS A 17 50.83 22.95 -32.99
N LYS A 18 51.96 23.60 -33.29
CA LYS A 18 52.87 23.24 -34.39
C LYS A 18 53.07 21.72 -34.43
N PRO A 19 53.09 21.06 -35.59
CA PRO A 19 53.58 19.70 -35.69
C PRO A 19 55.08 19.75 -35.34
N GLU A 20 55.42 19.30 -34.14
CA GLU A 20 56.81 18.91 -33.86
C GLU A 20 57.13 17.80 -34.86
N SER A 21 58.11 18.08 -35.70
CA SER A 21 58.69 17.15 -36.66
C SER A 21 59.10 15.87 -35.94
N HIS A 22 58.35 14.79 -36.17
CA HIS A 22 58.74 13.41 -35.84
C HIS A 22 59.84 12.91 -36.78
N GLU A 23 60.91 13.69 -36.92
CA GLU A 23 62.17 13.31 -37.58
C GLU A 23 63.32 13.50 -36.59
N SER A 24 63.16 12.99 -35.38
CA SER A 24 64.31 12.64 -34.56
C SER A 24 63.90 11.54 -33.60
N GLN A 25 64.28 10.32 -33.97
CA GLN A 25 64.61 9.17 -33.13
C GLN A 25 64.25 7.91 -33.91
N ILE A 26 65.09 7.57 -34.88
CA ILE A 26 65.43 6.17 -35.10
C ILE A 26 66.21 5.75 -33.84
N ALA A 27 65.50 5.61 -32.72
CA ALA A 27 66.05 5.10 -31.48
C ALA A 27 66.41 3.65 -31.76
N LYS A 28 67.70 3.36 -31.74
CA LYS A 28 68.27 2.02 -31.89
C LYS A 28 67.47 1.06 -30.99
N ILE A 29 66.71 0.16 -31.60
CA ILE A 29 65.89 -0.82 -30.89
C ILE A 29 66.84 -1.69 -30.07
N THR A 30 66.88 -1.43 -28.77
CA THR A 30 67.61 -2.22 -27.78
C THR A 30 66.58 -3.01 -27.01
N ASN A 31 66.94 -4.16 -26.43
CA ASN A 31 65.98 -5.05 -25.76
C ASN A 31 65.13 -4.33 -24.68
N THR A 32 65.64 -3.22 -24.11
CA THR A 32 64.96 -2.36 -23.15
C THR A 32 63.85 -1.51 -23.78
N THR A 33 64.07 -0.89 -24.95
CA THR A 33 63.06 -0.07 -25.62
C THR A 33 61.93 -0.91 -26.22
N LEU A 34 62.23 -2.15 -26.62
CA LEU A 34 61.23 -3.11 -27.11
C LEU A 34 60.28 -3.56 -26.01
N GLU A 35 60.79 -3.85 -24.81
CA GLU A 35 59.98 -4.22 -23.64
C GLU A 35 59.09 -3.07 -23.18
N GLU A 36 59.59 -1.84 -23.24
CA GLU A 36 58.82 -0.64 -22.88
C GLU A 36 57.68 -0.38 -23.87
N GLN A 37 57.97 -0.47 -25.18
CA GLN A 37 56.93 -0.41 -26.23
C GLN A 37 55.93 -1.55 -26.11
N ARG A 38 56.37 -2.78 -25.80
CA ARG A 38 55.49 -3.93 -25.60
C ARG A 38 54.56 -3.73 -24.40
N ARG A 39 55.08 -3.20 -23.29
CA ARG A 39 54.28 -2.83 -22.11
C ARG A 39 53.27 -1.73 -22.44
N GLU A 40 53.67 -0.74 -23.22
CA GLU A 40 52.77 0.34 -23.64
C GLU A 40 51.63 -0.18 -24.54
N ILE A 41 51.96 -1.01 -25.54
CA ILE A 41 50.97 -1.64 -26.44
C ILE A 41 50.06 -2.59 -25.66
N LEU A 42 50.61 -3.40 -24.75
CA LEU A 42 49.82 -4.30 -23.90
C LEU A 42 48.90 -3.52 -22.96
N ASN A 43 49.35 -2.41 -22.38
CA ASN A 43 48.52 -1.56 -21.53
C ASN A 43 47.42 -0.84 -22.34
N LYS A 44 47.71 -0.36 -23.55
CA LYS A 44 46.69 0.18 -24.46
C LYS A 44 45.69 -0.90 -24.88
N GLY A 45 46.14 -2.14 -25.12
CA GLY A 45 45.31 -3.30 -25.47
C GLY A 45 44.44 -3.82 -24.33
N LYS A 46 44.91 -3.76 -23.07
CA LYS A 46 44.15 -4.19 -21.86
C LYS A 46 42.81 -3.46 -21.73
N LYS A 47 42.72 -2.19 -22.15
CA LYS A 47 41.47 -1.42 -22.18
C LYS A 47 40.41 -2.04 -23.10
N PHE A 48 40.82 -2.69 -24.19
CA PHE A 48 39.94 -3.34 -25.16
C PHE A 48 39.66 -4.83 -24.86
N LYS A 49 40.47 -5.46 -23.99
CA LYS A 49 40.22 -6.82 -23.51
C LYS A 49 39.05 -6.89 -22.51
N TYR A 50 38.86 -5.84 -21.70
CA TYR A 50 37.77 -5.78 -20.70
C TYR A 50 37.04 -4.42 -20.68
N PRO A 51 36.50 -3.93 -21.81
CA PRO A 51 35.96 -2.57 -21.91
C PRO A 51 34.68 -2.33 -21.09
N VAL A 52 34.03 -3.40 -20.62
CA VAL A 52 32.68 -3.37 -20.02
C VAL A 52 32.62 -3.66 -18.51
N GLN A 53 33.74 -3.96 -17.84
CA GLN A 53 33.69 -4.29 -16.41
C GLN A 53 33.50 -3.06 -15.50
N TYR A 54 34.12 -1.92 -15.85
CA TYR A 54 34.00 -0.68 -15.04
C TYR A 54 32.72 0.14 -15.32
N SER A 55 32.04 -0.06 -16.46
CA SER A 55 30.78 0.62 -16.77
C SER A 55 29.56 -0.02 -16.10
N LYS A 56 29.63 -1.30 -15.74
CA LYS A 56 28.52 -2.04 -15.09
C LYS A 56 28.09 -1.41 -13.77
N ASN A 57 29.02 -1.06 -12.89
CA ASN A 57 28.64 -0.58 -11.55
C ASN A 57 28.02 0.81 -11.57
N ARG A 58 28.48 1.73 -12.44
CA ARG A 58 27.86 3.07 -12.56
C ARG A 58 26.46 3.01 -13.14
N LEU A 59 26.23 2.14 -14.12
CA LEU A 59 24.90 1.91 -14.68
C LEU A 59 23.96 1.29 -13.64
N VAL A 60 24.44 0.28 -12.90
CA VAL A 60 23.67 -0.34 -11.83
C VAL A 60 23.35 0.66 -10.72
N ILE A 61 24.32 1.46 -10.26
CA ILE A 61 24.11 2.48 -9.22
C ILE A 61 23.10 3.53 -9.69
N ASN A 62 23.22 4.04 -10.91
CA ASN A 62 22.27 5.02 -11.44
C ASN A 62 20.87 4.43 -11.56
N ALA A 63 20.73 3.19 -12.02
CA ALA A 63 19.46 2.48 -12.06
C ALA A 63 18.88 2.29 -10.65
N LEU A 64 19.71 1.98 -9.66
CA LEU A 64 19.32 1.84 -8.25
C LEU A 64 18.87 3.16 -7.63
N ILE A 65 19.54 4.27 -7.98
CA ILE A 65 19.14 5.61 -7.57
C ILE A 65 17.79 5.97 -8.19
N ILE A 66 17.61 5.74 -9.50
CA ILE A 66 16.34 6.00 -10.18
C ILE A 66 15.22 5.16 -9.57
N ALA A 67 15.45 3.87 -9.33
CA ALA A 67 14.51 2.99 -8.67
C ALA A 67 14.16 3.49 -7.26
N GLY A 68 15.16 3.91 -6.48
CA GLY A 68 14.96 4.50 -5.16
C GLY A 68 14.13 5.78 -5.20
N VAL A 69 14.40 6.67 -6.15
CA VAL A 69 13.62 7.90 -6.35
C VAL A 69 12.17 7.58 -6.70
N ILE A 70 11.93 6.62 -7.60
CA ILE A 70 10.57 6.18 -7.96
C ILE A 70 9.84 5.64 -6.73
N LEU A 71 10.48 4.78 -5.95
CA LEU A 71 9.89 4.21 -4.74
C LEU A 71 9.56 5.28 -3.70
N ILE A 72 10.47 6.21 -3.43
CA ILE A 72 10.27 7.30 -2.46
C ILE A 72 9.14 8.22 -2.93
N THR A 73 9.13 8.57 -4.21
CA THR A 73 8.08 9.42 -4.81
C THR A 73 6.72 8.71 -4.71
N GLY A 74 6.65 7.42 -5.06
CA GLY A 74 5.44 6.61 -4.96
C GLY A 74 4.93 6.51 -3.51
N ALA A 75 5.81 6.23 -2.55
CA ALA A 75 5.45 6.18 -1.14
C ALA A 75 4.94 7.54 -0.61
N SER A 76 5.56 8.64 -1.04
CA SER A 76 5.14 10.00 -0.67
C SER A 76 3.76 10.34 -1.25
N LEU A 77 3.51 9.96 -2.51
CA LEU A 77 2.20 10.13 -3.15
C LEU A 77 1.12 9.28 -2.47
N LEU A 78 1.45 8.05 -2.08
CA LEU A 78 0.54 7.19 -1.33
C LEU A 78 0.24 7.77 0.06
N TRP A 79 1.25 8.25 0.77
CA TRP A 79 1.06 8.95 2.04
C TRP A 79 0.13 10.16 1.88
N TYR A 80 0.38 10.98 0.87
CA TYR A 80 -0.47 12.12 0.55
C TYR A 80 -1.92 11.69 0.22
N GLN A 81 -2.10 10.66 -0.60
CA GLN A 81 -3.39 10.08 -0.99
C GLN A 81 -4.21 9.62 0.24
N LEU A 82 -3.57 8.94 1.19
CA LEU A 82 -4.25 8.41 2.38
C LEU A 82 -4.60 9.51 3.37
N TYR A 83 -3.63 10.35 3.74
CA TYR A 83 -3.74 11.21 4.91
C TYR A 83 -4.23 12.62 4.58
N GLN A 84 -3.82 13.19 3.44
CA GLN A 84 -4.22 14.54 3.06
C GLN A 84 -5.40 14.56 2.11
N ALA A 85 -5.33 13.80 1.01
CA ALA A 85 -6.44 13.72 0.06
C ALA A 85 -7.62 12.89 0.60
N GLN A 86 -7.40 12.07 1.64
CA GLN A 86 -8.39 11.14 2.22
C GLN A 86 -9.15 10.36 1.14
N ASN A 87 -8.40 9.84 0.16
CA ASN A 87 -8.98 9.20 -1.00
C ASN A 87 -9.62 7.86 -0.64
N THR A 88 -10.83 7.66 -1.14
CA THR A 88 -11.68 6.49 -0.89
C THR A 88 -11.82 5.56 -2.09
N SER A 89 -10.98 5.76 -3.11
CA SER A 89 -10.94 4.97 -4.35
C SER A 89 -10.63 3.48 -4.11
N GLU A 90 -10.97 2.67 -5.10
CA GLU A 90 -10.82 1.21 -5.00
C GLU A 90 -9.37 0.79 -4.94
N PHE A 91 -8.51 1.49 -5.70
CA PHE A 91 -7.08 1.27 -5.67
C PHE A 91 -6.52 1.47 -4.26
N VAL A 92 -6.86 2.60 -3.61
CA VAL A 92 -6.39 2.89 -2.25
C VAL A 92 -6.90 1.83 -1.28
N TYR A 93 -8.17 1.45 -1.39
CA TYR A 93 -8.74 0.40 -0.57
C TYR A 93 -7.99 -0.93 -0.71
N ARG A 94 -7.87 -1.48 -1.93
CA ARG A 94 -7.18 -2.75 -2.18
C ARG A 94 -5.72 -2.70 -1.73
N PHE A 95 -5.05 -1.57 -1.94
CA PHE A 95 -3.69 -1.36 -1.47
C PHE A 95 -3.60 -1.43 0.08
N THR A 96 -4.54 -0.80 0.79
CA THR A 96 -4.58 -0.81 2.26
C THR A 96 -4.94 -2.18 2.86
N THR A 97 -5.58 -3.06 2.11
CA THR A 97 -5.83 -4.45 2.52
C THR A 97 -4.54 -5.29 2.49
N ILE A 98 -3.61 -4.99 1.58
CA ILE A 98 -2.31 -5.66 1.50
C ILE A 98 -1.34 -5.04 2.52
N PHE A 99 -1.30 -3.72 2.59
CA PHE A 99 -0.42 -2.98 3.48
C PHE A 99 -1.26 -2.25 4.55
N PRO A 100 -1.30 -2.75 5.80
CA PRO A 100 -2.20 -2.23 6.82
C PRO A 100 -1.71 -0.87 7.36
N PHE A 101 -2.22 0.21 6.76
CA PHE A 101 -1.98 1.57 7.24
C PHE A 101 -2.98 1.98 8.32
N PRO A 102 -2.55 2.69 9.37
CA PRO A 102 -3.47 3.18 10.40
C PRO A 102 -4.19 4.45 9.93
N VAL A 103 -5.52 4.48 10.09
CA VAL A 103 -6.36 5.69 9.95
C VAL A 103 -6.49 6.43 11.28
N ALA A 104 -6.44 5.71 12.39
CA ALA A 104 -6.42 6.26 13.74
C ALA A 104 -5.64 5.35 14.70
N LYS A 105 -5.33 5.87 15.89
CA LYS A 105 -4.80 5.09 17.00
C LYS A 105 -5.74 5.24 18.20
N VAL A 106 -6.12 4.12 18.80
CA VAL A 106 -6.97 4.07 19.99
C VAL A 106 -6.30 3.18 21.03
N ASP A 107 -5.91 3.78 22.16
CA ASP A 107 -5.33 3.05 23.28
C ASP A 107 -4.13 2.15 22.88
N GLY A 108 -3.26 2.68 22.01
CA GLY A 108 -2.09 1.98 21.45
C GLY A 108 -2.39 1.07 20.25
N GLU A 109 -3.67 0.76 19.97
CA GLU A 109 -4.09 -0.06 18.84
C GLU A 109 -4.31 0.76 17.58
N LYS A 110 -3.95 0.19 16.43
CA LYS A 110 -4.14 0.82 15.11
C LYS A 110 -5.52 0.49 14.56
N ALA A 111 -6.35 1.50 14.36
CA ALA A 111 -7.52 1.36 13.50
C ALA A 111 -7.06 1.41 12.04
N LEU A 112 -7.39 0.38 11.26
CA LEU A 112 -6.86 0.21 9.90
C LEU A 112 -7.67 0.99 8.87
N TYR A 113 -6.97 1.57 7.89
CA TYR A 113 -7.59 2.18 6.71
C TYR A 113 -8.42 1.17 5.92
N SER A 114 -7.99 -0.09 5.84
CA SER A 114 -8.75 -1.15 5.18
C SER A 114 -10.17 -1.26 5.72
N ASP A 115 -10.32 -1.23 7.05
CA ASP A 115 -11.59 -1.49 7.72
C ASP A 115 -12.51 -0.26 7.60
N TYR A 116 -11.93 0.92 7.73
CA TYR A 116 -12.61 2.19 7.45
C TYR A 116 -13.10 2.28 6.00
N LEU A 117 -12.23 1.98 5.03
CA LEU A 117 -12.56 2.09 3.61
C LEU A 117 -13.53 1.00 3.17
N MET A 118 -13.42 -0.22 3.69
CA MET A 118 -14.36 -1.32 3.44
C MET A 118 -15.78 -0.88 3.80
N GLU A 119 -15.99 -0.41 5.03
CA GLU A 119 -17.32 0.00 5.48
C GLU A 119 -17.82 1.25 4.74
N TYR A 120 -16.97 2.27 4.55
CA TYR A 120 -17.37 3.48 3.83
C TYR A 120 -17.81 3.16 2.40
N ARG A 121 -17.01 2.37 1.67
CA ARG A 121 -17.28 2.02 0.27
C ARG A 121 -18.54 1.16 0.14
N ALA A 122 -18.69 0.17 1.00
CA ALA A 122 -19.88 -0.68 1.04
C ALA A 122 -21.17 0.15 1.21
N ASN A 123 -21.17 1.12 2.13
CA ASN A 123 -22.32 2.01 2.34
C ASN A 123 -22.55 2.96 1.16
N MET A 124 -21.48 3.49 0.57
CA MET A 124 -21.58 4.38 -0.60
C MET A 124 -22.05 3.64 -1.85
N GLN A 125 -21.73 2.36 -2.01
CA GLN A 125 -22.18 1.56 -3.14
C GLN A 125 -23.71 1.46 -3.17
N ILE A 126 -24.34 1.13 -2.03
CA ILE A 126 -25.81 1.12 -1.92
C ILE A 126 -26.38 2.51 -2.17
N ALA A 127 -25.79 3.53 -1.54
CA ALA A 127 -26.28 4.90 -1.68
C ALA A 127 -26.27 5.38 -3.13
N ASN A 128 -25.22 5.01 -3.88
CA ASN A 128 -25.11 5.34 -5.30
C ASN A 128 -26.08 4.51 -6.15
N ALA A 129 -26.28 3.22 -5.84
CA ALA A 129 -27.21 2.36 -6.56
C ALA A 129 -28.67 2.80 -6.41
N LYS A 130 -29.04 3.36 -5.25
CA LYS A 130 -30.39 3.86 -4.95
C LYS A 130 -30.56 5.36 -5.19
N LYS A 131 -29.59 6.01 -5.83
CA LYS A 131 -29.57 7.46 -5.99
C LYS A 131 -30.83 8.00 -6.69
N ASP A 132 -31.36 7.25 -7.65
CA ASP A 132 -32.53 7.65 -8.43
C ASP A 132 -33.86 7.38 -7.69
N GLU A 133 -33.86 6.49 -6.69
CA GLU A 133 -35.02 6.16 -5.84
C GLU A 133 -35.11 7.06 -4.60
N ILE A 134 -33.99 7.66 -4.17
CA ILE A 134 -33.95 8.56 -3.02
C ILE A 134 -34.36 9.96 -3.50
N GLU A 135 -35.65 10.29 -3.36
CA GLU A 135 -36.16 11.68 -3.44
C GLU A 135 -35.39 12.54 -2.42
N GLY A 136 -34.38 13.27 -2.90
CA GLY A 136 -33.36 13.91 -2.04
C GLY A 136 -31.91 13.73 -2.51
N ALA A 137 -31.68 13.15 -3.70
CA ALA A 137 -30.39 12.98 -4.38
C ALA A 137 -29.45 14.22 -4.40
N ASN A 138 -29.97 15.41 -4.07
CA ASN A 138 -29.22 16.63 -3.87
C ASN A 138 -28.25 16.62 -2.66
N ASN A 139 -28.23 15.57 -1.81
CA ASN A 139 -27.37 15.56 -0.62
C ASN A 139 -26.42 14.35 -0.48
N ILE A 140 -25.95 13.79 -1.60
CA ILE A 140 -24.93 12.71 -1.61
C ILE A 140 -23.65 13.14 -0.88
N SER A 141 -23.30 14.43 -0.92
CA SER A 141 -22.17 14.99 -0.18
C SER A 141 -22.34 14.90 1.34
N ALA A 142 -23.51 15.23 1.88
CA ALA A 142 -23.77 15.03 3.31
C ALA A 142 -23.82 13.55 3.66
N LEU A 143 -24.45 12.72 2.84
CA LEU A 143 -24.49 11.26 3.06
C LEU A 143 -23.08 10.67 3.08
N SER A 144 -22.21 11.09 2.15
CA SER A 144 -20.79 10.74 2.13
C SER A 144 -20.09 11.15 3.42
N THR A 145 -20.32 12.38 3.91
CA THR A 145 -19.73 12.87 5.16
C THR A 145 -20.20 12.06 6.37
N LEU A 146 -21.50 11.74 6.45
CA LEU A 146 -22.08 10.91 7.50
C LEU A 146 -21.49 9.49 7.47
N ASN A 147 -21.40 8.88 6.29
CA ASN A 147 -20.83 7.54 6.12
C ASN A 147 -19.33 7.52 6.46
N LYS A 148 -18.56 8.55 6.11
CA LYS A 148 -17.15 8.67 6.54
C LYS A 148 -17.04 8.69 8.06
N SER A 149 -17.85 9.51 8.72
CA SER A 149 -17.86 9.61 10.19
C SER A 149 -18.25 8.29 10.85
N LYS A 150 -19.30 7.64 10.34
CA LYS A 150 -19.78 6.34 10.83
C LYS A 150 -18.71 5.25 10.67
N ALA A 151 -18.14 5.11 9.47
CA ALA A 151 -17.10 4.13 9.19
C ALA A 151 -15.85 4.37 10.05
N MET A 152 -15.45 5.63 10.26
CA MET A 152 -14.32 5.98 11.12
C MET A 152 -14.58 5.58 12.58
N LYS A 153 -15.76 5.89 13.12
CA LYS A 153 -16.16 5.50 14.48
C LYS A 153 -16.16 3.97 14.64
N ASN A 154 -16.66 3.25 13.65
CA ASN A 154 -16.70 1.80 13.67
C ASN A 154 -15.30 1.18 13.55
N ALA A 155 -14.43 1.69 12.69
CA ALA A 155 -13.04 1.25 12.60
C ALA A 155 -12.30 1.44 13.94
N ILE A 156 -12.51 2.58 14.61
CA ILE A 156 -11.95 2.84 15.95
C ILE A 156 -12.54 1.88 16.99
N ALA A 157 -13.85 1.69 17.01
CA ALA A 157 -14.51 0.79 17.96
C ALA A 157 -14.08 -0.67 17.77
N ASN A 158 -13.93 -1.10 16.52
CA ASN A 158 -13.48 -2.44 16.16
C ASN A 158 -12.01 -2.65 16.56
N ALA A 159 -11.14 -1.68 16.32
CA ALA A 159 -9.75 -1.73 16.78
C ALA A 159 -9.66 -1.86 18.30
N TYR A 160 -10.44 -1.04 19.03
CA TYR A 160 -10.51 -1.16 20.49
C TYR A 160 -11.03 -2.54 20.93
N ALA A 161 -12.08 -3.06 20.29
CA ALA A 161 -12.60 -4.40 20.57
C ALA A 161 -11.55 -5.48 20.29
N GLN A 162 -10.81 -5.41 19.18
CA GLN A 162 -9.73 -6.33 18.86
C GLN A 162 -8.61 -6.30 19.90
N LYS A 163 -8.25 -5.10 20.37
CA LYS A 163 -7.30 -4.94 21.48
C LYS A 163 -7.79 -5.70 22.72
N LYS A 164 -9.01 -5.39 23.17
CA LYS A 164 -9.61 -6.02 24.35
C LYS A 164 -9.78 -7.52 24.19
N ALA A 165 -10.11 -7.98 22.99
CA ALA A 165 -10.22 -9.39 22.70
C ALA A 165 -8.88 -10.11 22.93
N ARG A 166 -7.76 -9.55 22.45
CA ARG A 166 -6.43 -10.13 22.70
C ARG A 166 -6.05 -10.10 24.19
N GLU A 167 -6.37 -9.02 24.90
CA GLU A 167 -6.11 -8.91 26.35
C GLU A 167 -6.90 -9.96 27.16
N LEU A 168 -8.13 -10.26 26.74
CA LEU A 168 -9.04 -11.17 27.42
C LEU A 168 -8.99 -12.61 26.87
N GLY A 169 -8.14 -12.90 25.89
CA GLY A 169 -8.09 -14.21 25.23
C GLY A 169 -9.35 -14.58 24.45
N ILE A 170 -10.13 -13.59 24.01
CA ILE A 170 -11.35 -13.78 23.21
C ILE A 170 -10.97 -13.84 21.73
N SER A 171 -11.50 -14.82 21.03
CA SER A 171 -11.40 -14.94 19.57
C SER A 171 -12.76 -15.32 18.96
N VAL A 172 -12.86 -15.19 17.64
CA VAL A 172 -13.99 -15.73 16.87
C VAL A 172 -13.43 -16.86 16.01
N SER A 173 -13.99 -18.05 16.14
CA SER A 173 -13.58 -19.22 15.35
C SER A 173 -14.26 -19.24 13.97
N ASP A 174 -13.63 -19.91 13.00
CA ASP A 174 -14.20 -20.11 11.66
C ASP A 174 -15.55 -20.83 11.72
N LYS A 175 -15.73 -21.72 12.71
CA LYS A 175 -16.98 -22.40 12.97
C LYS A 175 -18.08 -21.41 13.33
N GLU A 176 -17.83 -20.48 14.26
CA GLU A 176 -18.80 -19.45 14.64
C GLU A 176 -19.12 -18.51 13.50
N ILE A 177 -18.12 -18.18 12.67
CA ILE A 177 -18.34 -17.38 11.45
C ILE A 177 -19.26 -18.12 10.49
N SER A 178 -19.03 -19.42 10.28
CA SER A 178 -19.83 -20.24 9.37
C SER A 178 -21.25 -20.46 9.88
N GLU A 179 -21.43 -20.70 11.18
CA GLU A 179 -22.75 -20.83 11.79
C GLU A 179 -23.55 -19.52 11.69
N ALA A 180 -22.91 -18.37 11.94
CA ALA A 180 -23.54 -17.06 11.78
C ALA A 180 -23.87 -16.75 10.32
N PHE A 181 -23.01 -17.17 9.39
CA PHE A 181 -23.25 -17.06 7.95
C PHE A 181 -24.45 -17.92 7.52
N ASP A 182 -24.52 -19.16 7.98
CA ASP A 182 -25.64 -20.07 7.70
C ASP A 182 -26.96 -19.57 8.31
N ALA A 183 -26.91 -18.91 9.47
CA ALA A 183 -28.06 -18.23 10.03
C ALA A 183 -28.53 -17.06 9.15
N GLN A 184 -27.61 -16.26 8.58
CA GLN A 184 -27.96 -15.16 7.66
C GLN A 184 -28.54 -15.64 6.33
N ARG A 185 -28.19 -16.85 5.89
CA ARG A 185 -28.74 -17.47 4.67
C ARG A 185 -30.20 -17.88 4.80
N LYS A 186 -30.68 -18.11 6.02
CA LYS A 186 -32.06 -18.53 6.30
C LYS A 186 -32.93 -17.30 6.50
N ILE A 187 -33.66 -16.90 5.45
CA ILE A 187 -34.56 -15.75 5.49
C ILE A 187 -36.00 -16.27 5.47
N GLN A 188 -36.69 -16.12 6.60
CA GLN A 188 -38.08 -16.59 6.78
C GLN A 188 -38.25 -18.05 6.34
N ASN A 189 -38.82 -18.29 5.14
CA ASN A 189 -39.15 -19.61 4.59
C ASN A 189 -38.21 -20.06 3.45
N THR A 190 -37.14 -19.32 3.16
CA THR A 190 -36.22 -19.63 2.06
C THR A 190 -34.78 -19.66 2.56
N GLU A 191 -34.03 -20.67 2.15
CA GLU A 191 -32.59 -20.74 2.37
C GLU A 191 -31.84 -20.32 1.10
N LEU A 192 -31.07 -19.24 1.19
CA LEU A 192 -30.17 -18.83 0.12
C LEU A 192 -28.97 -19.77 0.06
N THR A 193 -28.51 -20.08 -1.16
CA THR A 193 -27.20 -20.72 -1.33
C THR A 193 -26.08 -19.75 -0.96
N GLU A 194 -24.93 -20.28 -0.53
CA GLU A 194 -23.75 -19.47 -0.21
C GLU A 194 -23.35 -18.55 -1.39
N SER A 195 -23.33 -19.10 -2.61
CA SER A 195 -23.04 -18.35 -3.84
C SER A 195 -24.06 -17.23 -4.10
N ALA A 196 -25.36 -17.48 -3.87
CA ALA A 196 -26.38 -16.45 -4.04
C ALA A 196 -26.19 -15.30 -3.05
N LEU A 197 -25.93 -15.59 -1.77
CA LEU A 197 -25.69 -14.55 -0.77
C LEU A 197 -24.42 -13.74 -1.07
N TYR A 198 -23.33 -14.38 -1.49
CA TYR A 198 -22.13 -13.65 -1.90
C TYR A 198 -22.31 -12.83 -3.16
N LYS A 199 -23.10 -13.31 -4.12
CA LYS A 199 -23.45 -12.52 -5.30
C LYS A 199 -24.23 -11.26 -4.91
N ILE A 200 -25.24 -11.39 -4.04
CA ILE A 200 -25.98 -10.26 -3.49
C ILE A 200 -25.04 -9.28 -2.78
N ALA A 201 -24.08 -9.78 -2.01
CA ALA A 201 -23.10 -8.95 -1.32
C ALA A 201 -22.18 -8.20 -2.31
N ALA A 202 -21.71 -8.87 -3.36
CA ALA A 202 -20.89 -8.27 -4.40
C ALA A 202 -21.67 -7.20 -5.17
N ASP A 203 -22.91 -7.49 -5.56
CA ASP A 203 -23.75 -6.59 -6.35
C ASP A 203 -24.12 -5.31 -5.55
N ASN A 204 -24.44 -5.46 -4.25
CA ASN A 204 -24.88 -4.33 -3.42
C ASN A 204 -23.76 -3.56 -2.73
N TYR A 205 -22.67 -4.23 -2.35
CA TYR A 205 -21.61 -3.65 -1.51
C TYR A 205 -20.22 -3.70 -2.16
N SER A 206 -20.06 -4.38 -3.30
CA SER A 206 -18.77 -4.63 -3.96
C SER A 206 -17.76 -5.33 -3.05
N LEU A 207 -18.24 -6.27 -2.24
CA LEU A 207 -17.43 -7.06 -1.32
C LEU A 207 -17.18 -8.47 -1.86
N SER A 208 -15.97 -8.96 -1.65
CA SER A 208 -15.63 -10.38 -1.79
C SER A 208 -16.16 -11.21 -0.61
N PRO A 209 -16.19 -12.55 -0.72
CA PRO A 209 -16.64 -13.43 0.37
C PRO A 209 -15.92 -13.22 1.71
N SER A 210 -14.61 -13.01 1.69
CA SER A 210 -13.82 -12.79 2.90
C SER A 210 -14.12 -11.43 3.53
N GLU A 211 -14.28 -10.38 2.71
CA GLU A 211 -14.65 -9.04 3.16
C GLU A 211 -16.06 -9.03 3.76
N TYR A 212 -16.99 -9.76 3.15
CA TYR A 212 -18.34 -9.95 3.68
C TYR A 212 -18.29 -10.61 5.07
N ARG A 213 -17.60 -11.75 5.19
CA ARG A 213 -17.44 -12.45 6.48
C ARG A 213 -16.80 -11.54 7.52
N ARG A 214 -15.76 -10.79 7.16
CA ARG A 214 -15.07 -9.89 8.08
C ARG A 214 -15.98 -8.75 8.55
N MET A 215 -16.64 -8.06 7.62
CA MET A 215 -17.44 -6.87 7.90
C MET A 215 -18.75 -7.18 8.64
N PHE A 216 -19.48 -8.21 8.20
CA PHE A 216 -20.84 -8.48 8.68
C PHE A 216 -20.91 -9.56 9.76
N ILE A 217 -19.83 -10.32 9.98
CA ILE A 217 -19.84 -11.47 10.89
C ILE A 217 -18.70 -11.35 11.91
N GLU A 218 -17.44 -11.42 11.48
CA GLU A 218 -16.29 -11.51 12.38
C GLU A 218 -16.18 -10.29 13.32
N LEU A 219 -16.12 -9.07 12.77
CA LEU A 219 -15.96 -7.85 13.57
C LEU A 219 -17.17 -7.61 14.51
N PRO A 220 -18.44 -7.74 14.06
CA PRO A 220 -19.59 -7.66 14.96
C PRO A 220 -19.61 -8.74 16.04
N LEU A 221 -19.28 -10.00 15.70
CA LEU A 221 -19.23 -11.09 16.68
C LEU A 221 -18.16 -10.85 17.75
N LEU A 222 -16.96 -10.46 17.32
CA LEU A 222 -15.85 -10.16 18.22
C LEU A 222 -16.24 -9.02 19.18
N ARG A 223 -16.79 -7.93 18.63
CA ARG A 223 -17.26 -6.80 19.43
C ARG A 223 -18.33 -7.22 20.43
N ARG A 224 -19.31 -8.02 20.02
CA ARG A 224 -20.36 -8.54 20.91
C ARG A 224 -19.78 -9.38 22.06
N LYS A 225 -18.85 -10.29 21.77
CA LYS A 225 -18.19 -11.11 22.79
C LYS A 225 -17.40 -10.27 23.78
N VAL A 226 -16.64 -9.31 23.29
CA VAL A 226 -15.86 -8.38 24.12
C VAL A 226 -16.78 -7.55 25.01
N THR A 227 -17.86 -6.98 24.46
CA THR A 227 -18.85 -6.23 25.24
C THR A 227 -19.47 -7.10 26.32
N ALA A 228 -19.87 -8.33 26.00
CA ALA A 228 -20.47 -9.26 26.96
C ALA A 228 -19.52 -9.59 28.12
N GLN A 229 -18.21 -9.67 27.87
CA GLN A 229 -17.21 -9.94 28.91
C GLN A 229 -16.91 -8.72 29.78
N ILE A 230 -16.98 -7.51 29.21
CA ILE A 230 -16.67 -6.26 29.93
C ILE A 230 -17.89 -5.77 30.74
N ASP A 231 -19.10 -5.99 30.23
CA ASP A 231 -20.34 -5.54 30.85
C ASP A 231 -20.80 -6.48 31.97
N LYS A 232 -20.09 -6.39 33.11
CA LYS A 232 -20.39 -7.14 34.33
C LYS A 232 -21.79 -6.85 34.88
N THR A 233 -22.34 -5.66 34.60
CA THR A 233 -23.69 -5.27 35.01
C THR A 233 -24.73 -6.04 34.21
N ALA A 234 -24.59 -6.09 32.87
CA ALA A 234 -25.47 -6.90 32.03
C ALA A 234 -25.34 -8.40 32.34
N GLU A 235 -24.13 -8.88 32.66
CA GLU A 235 -23.91 -10.26 33.08
C GLU A 235 -24.63 -10.59 34.40
N SER A 236 -24.57 -9.70 35.39
CA SER A 236 -25.30 -9.86 36.65
C SER A 236 -26.82 -9.89 36.44
N LEU A 237 -27.35 -8.99 35.62
CA LEU A 237 -28.78 -8.92 35.31
C LEU A 237 -29.27 -10.16 34.55
N LYS A 238 -28.51 -10.65 33.56
CA LYS A 238 -28.82 -11.89 32.85
C LYS A 238 -28.89 -13.08 33.81
N ASN A 239 -27.91 -13.20 34.71
CA ASN A 239 -27.85 -14.29 35.66
C ASN A 239 -29.03 -14.26 36.63
N ASP A 240 -29.41 -13.08 37.12
CA ASP A 240 -30.57 -12.93 37.99
C ASP A 240 -31.88 -13.25 37.27
N VAL A 241 -32.09 -12.76 36.05
CA VAL A 241 -33.28 -13.11 35.25
C VAL A 241 -33.35 -14.61 34.95
N SER A 242 -32.22 -15.26 34.68
CA SER A 242 -32.20 -16.70 34.40
C SER A 242 -32.66 -17.57 35.57
N LYS A 243 -32.42 -17.13 36.82
CA LYS A 243 -32.91 -17.79 38.04
C LYS A 243 -34.44 -17.72 38.20
N TYR A 244 -35.09 -16.74 37.57
CA TYR A 244 -36.56 -16.60 37.58
C TYR A 244 -37.23 -17.31 36.39
N LEU A 245 -36.44 -17.76 35.41
CA LEU A 245 -36.92 -18.47 34.21
C LEU A 245 -36.59 -19.98 34.25
N SER A 246 -35.92 -20.45 35.30
CA SER A 246 -35.70 -21.86 35.62
C SER A 246 -36.67 -22.33 36.69
#